data_AF-A0A2D3W303-F1
#
_entry.id   AF-A0A2D3W303-F1
#
_cell.length_a   1.000
_cell.length_b   1.000
_cell.length_c   1.000
_cell.angle_alpha   90.00
_cell.angle_beta   90.00
_cell.angle_gamma   90.00
#
_symmetry.space_group_name_H-M   'P 1'
#
loop_
_entity.id
_entity.type
_entity.pdbx_description
1 polymer ?
#
loop_
_entity_poly.entity_id
_entity_poly.type
_entity_poly.pdbx_seq_one_letter_code
_entity_poly.pdbx_strand_id
1 'polypeptide(L)' 'MFHGIGTGKLAYAVKTFLKSHPSVVSFCDAPPNQGGFGATIVRL' A
#
# COMPACT_ATOMS: atom_id res chain seq x y z
N MET A 1 -4.45 -4.44 1.18
CA MET A 1 -5.10 -3.85 -0.01
C MET A 1 -4.32 -4.30 -1.24
N PHE A 2 -4.96 -4.96 -2.20
CA PHE A 2 -4.32 -5.40 -3.44
C PHE A 2 -4.65 -4.41 -4.55
N HIS A 3 -3.62 -3.79 -5.13
CA HIS A 3 -3.78 -2.81 -6.21
C HIS A 3 -3.16 -3.27 -7.53
N GLY A 4 -2.45 -4.41 -7.54
CA GLY A 4 -1.66 -4.85 -8.69
C GLY A 4 -0.45 -3.93 -8.94
N ILE A 5 0.52 -4.41 -9.72
CA ILE A 5 1.77 -3.65 -9.93
C ILE A 5 1.58 -2.59 -11.02
N GLY A 6 0.98 -2.94 -12.16
CA GLY A 6 0.69 -2.01 -13.26
C GLY A 6 1.88 -1.09 -13.59
N THR A 7 1.62 0.21 -13.75
CA THR A 7 2.66 1.27 -13.87
C THR A 7 3.06 1.89 -12.52
N GLY A 8 2.57 1.35 -11.39
CA GLY A 8 2.83 1.87 -10.05
C GLY A 8 2.06 3.14 -9.65
N LYS A 9 1.28 3.76 -10.55
CA LYS A 9 0.51 4.99 -10.23
C LYS A 9 -0.50 4.80 -9.10
N LEU A 10 -1.21 3.67 -9.08
CA LEU A 10 -2.16 3.35 -8.03
C LEU A 10 -1.46 3.11 -6.68
N ALA A 11 -0.34 2.39 -6.69
CA ALA A 11 0.50 2.20 -5.51
C ALA A 11 0.97 3.54 -4.92
N TYR A 12 1.40 4.47 -5.78
CA TYR A 12 1.82 5.81 -5.37
C TYR A 12 0.68 6.62 -4.73
N ALA A 13 -0.49 6.66 -5.38
CA ALA A 13 -1.65 7.39 -4.88
C ALA A 13 -2.11 6.83 -3.51
N VAL A 14 -2.16 5.50 -3.37
CA VAL A 14 -2.52 4.82 -2.12
C VAL A 14 -1.51 5.12 -1.02
N LYS A 15 -0.21 5.01 -1.29
CA LYS A 15 0.84 5.36 -0.31
C LYS A 15 0.75 6.83 0.11
N THR A 16 0.41 7.73 -0.81
CA THR A 16 0.26 9.17 -0.52
C THR A 16 -0.96 9.41 0.39
N PHE A 17 -2.09 8.79 0.07
CA PHE A 17 -3.30 8.87 0.89
C PHE A 17 -3.09 8.32 2.30
N LEU A 18 -2.44 7.16 2.43
CA LEU A 18 -2.17 6.52 3.72
C LEU A 18 -1.23 7.35 4.60
N LYS A 19 -0.26 8.07 4.02
CA LYS A 19 0.62 8.98 4.77
C LYS A 19 -0.12 10.13 5.45
N SER A 20 -1.19 10.63 4.83
CA SER A 20 -1.93 11.78 5.34
C SER A 20 -3.15 11.39 6.18
N HIS A 21 -3.46 10.10 6.31
CA HIS A 21 -4.68 9.64 6.98
C HIS A 21 -4.44 9.49 8.49
N PRO A 22 -5.18 10.21 9.35
CA PRO A 22 -4.90 10.26 10.80
C PRO A 22 -5.11 8.93 11.53
N SER A 23 -5.91 8.03 10.98
CA SER A 23 -6.18 6.70 11.55
C SER A 23 -5.18 5.63 11.11
N VAL A 24 -4.15 5.98 10.32
CA VAL A 24 -3.12 5.03 9.90
C VAL A 24 -1.92 5.14 10.83
N VAL A 25 -1.65 4.07 11.58
CA VAL A 25 -0.49 3.97 12.46
C VAL A 25 0.78 3.67 11.64
N SER A 26 0.68 2.77 10.66
CA SER A 26 1.78 2.45 9.74
C SER A 26 1.29 1.68 8.52
N PHE A 27 2.08 1.68 7.44
CA PHE A 27 1.83 0.86 6.26
C PHE A 27 3.14 0.43 5.59
N CYS A 28 3.13 -0.73 4.94
CA CYS A 28 4.28 -1.26 4.18
C CYS A 28 3.81 -2.10 2.99
N ASP A 29 4.70 -2.33 2.03
CA ASP A 29 4.46 -3.30 0.96
C ASP A 29 4.33 -4.71 1.55
N ALA A 30 3.45 -5.53 0.98
CA ALA A 30 3.27 -6.90 1.41
C ALA A 30 4.51 -7.74 1.05
N PRO A 31 4.80 -8.83 1.79
CA PRO A 31 5.86 -9.76 1.39
C PRO A 31 5.55 -10.41 0.03
N PRO A 32 6.56 -10.91 -0.71
CA PRO A 32 6.39 -11.40 -2.08
C PRO A 32 5.33 -12.50 -2.23
N ASN A 33 5.22 -13.39 -1.24
CA ASN A 33 4.23 -14.46 -1.19
C ASN A 33 2.78 -13.98 -0.87
N GLN A 34 2.60 -12.69 -0.59
CA GLN A 34 1.30 -12.06 -0.29
C GLN A 34 1.01 -10.85 -1.19
N GLY A 35 1.59 -10.82 -2.40
CA GLY A 35 1.31 -9.79 -3.41
C GLY A 35 2.42 -8.75 -3.60
N GLY A 36 3.48 -8.77 -2.80
CA GLY A 36 4.67 -7.94 -3.01
C GLY A 36 4.35 -6.44 -3.13
N PHE A 37 5.05 -5.77 -4.05
CA PHE A 37 4.78 -4.38 -4.42
C PHE A 37 3.38 -4.13 -5.00
N GLY A 38 2.59 -5.16 -5.30
CA GLY A 38 1.21 -5.04 -5.76
C GLY A 38 0.19 -4.98 -4.62
N ALA A 39 0.64 -5.08 -3.36
CA ALA A 39 -0.23 -5.03 -2.19
C ALA A 39 0.40 -4.22 -1.05
N THR A 40 -0.42 -3.44 -0.36
CA THR A 40 -0.02 -2.67 0.84
C THR A 40 -0.74 -3.24 2.07
N ILE A 41 0.02 -3.51 3.12
CA ILE A 41 -0.47 -3.85 4.47
C ILE A 41 -0.62 -2.54 5.25
N VAL A 42 -1.77 -2.33 5.88
CA VAL A 42 -2.09 -1.11 6.65
C VAL A 42 -2.40 -1.52 8.10
N ARG A 43 -1.77 -0.86 9.06
CA ARG A 43 -2.14 -0.92 10.49
C ARG A 43 -2.90 0.35 10.86
N LEU A 44 -4.08 0.14 11.42
CA LEU A 44 -4.97 1.16 11.98
C LEU A 44 -4.86 1.16 13.52
#